data_AF-B4KLC9-F1
#
_entry.id   AF-B4KLC9-F1
#
_cell.length_a   1.000
_cell.length_b   1.000
_cell.length_c   1.000
_cell.angle_alpha   90.00
_cell.angle_beta   90.00
_cell.angle_gamma   90.00
#
_symmetry.space_group_name_H-M   'P 1'
#
loop_
_entity.id
_entity.type
_entity.pdbx_description
1 polymer ?
#
loop_
_entity_poly.entity_id
_entity_poly.type
_entity_poly.pdbx_seq_one_letter_code
_entity_poly.pdbx_strand_id
1 'polypeptide(L)'
;MKSLTLCLLLLVCGSCLLSSNANTINDDSVHYEEVELYSDDGFIKTMEKILMKVLTTVRGVNCTIKTVADILIATTKYVDSIDACGMAVPREVAKIVKCCKDIIAICEDIIHLNSTICAAEENGKMTSGKCFWKLFEAVMKLTRKLNTALKLIAKLPADTEACFVDATNEVVESYDNFLPNINKCIDEM
;
A
#
# COMPACT_ATOMS: atom_id res chain seq x y z
N MET A 1 3.60 -24.20 12.60
CA MET A 1 2.11 -24.13 12.60
C MET A 1 1.65 -22.68 12.69
N LYS A 2 1.74 -21.90 11.60
CA LYS A 2 1.19 -20.53 11.49
C LYS A 2 0.69 -20.22 10.06
N SER A 3 0.36 -21.25 9.28
CA SER A 3 -0.04 -21.12 7.86
C SER A 3 -1.56 -21.03 7.66
N LEU A 4 -2.36 -20.96 8.74
CA LEU A 4 -3.83 -21.06 8.65
C LEU A 4 -4.56 -19.73 8.83
N THR A 5 -3.86 -18.64 9.16
CA THR A 5 -4.51 -17.33 9.37
C THR A 5 -4.57 -16.47 8.11
N LEU A 6 -3.82 -16.80 7.06
CA LEU A 6 -3.76 -16.00 5.83
C LEU A 6 -4.98 -16.24 4.90
N CYS A 7 -5.62 -17.40 4.99
CA CYS A 7 -6.77 -17.75 4.13
C CYS A 7 -8.12 -17.16 4.58
N LEU A 8 -8.19 -16.51 5.75
CA LEU A 8 -9.45 -15.96 6.28
C LEU A 8 -9.73 -14.51 5.85
N LEU A 9 -8.78 -13.81 5.21
CA LEU A 9 -8.98 -12.43 4.74
C LEU A 9 -9.58 -12.33 3.33
N LEU A 10 -9.80 -13.46 2.64
CA LEU A 10 -10.38 -13.51 1.28
C LEU A 10 -11.89 -13.78 1.24
N LEU A 11 -12.58 -13.86 2.38
CA LEU A 11 -14.01 -14.17 2.49
C LEU A 11 -14.85 -13.02 3.08
N VAL A 12 -14.59 -11.78 2.66
CA VAL A 12 -15.55 -10.67 2.77
C VAL A 12 -15.74 -10.01 1.40
N CYS A 13 -16.11 -10.83 0.41
CA CYS A 13 -16.66 -10.40 -0.87
C CYS A 13 -18.02 -11.07 -1.00
N GLY A 14 -19.11 -10.41 -0.59
CA GLY A 14 -20.41 -11.06 -0.73
C GLY A 14 -21.62 -10.40 -0.12
N SER A 15 -21.82 -9.09 -0.30
CA SER A 15 -23.16 -8.50 -0.45
C SER A 15 -23.08 -6.97 -0.54
N CYS A 16 -22.92 -6.44 -1.76
CA CYS A 16 -23.36 -5.10 -2.16
C CYS A 16 -23.33 -5.03 -3.70
N LEU A 17 -24.08 -5.92 -4.35
CA LEU A 17 -24.57 -5.69 -5.72
C LEU A 17 -25.99 -5.16 -5.60
N LEU A 18 -26.36 -4.28 -6.54
CA LEU A 18 -27.64 -3.60 -6.73
C LEU A 18 -27.72 -2.19 -6.10
N SER A 19 -27.35 -1.18 -6.89
CA SER A 19 -28.30 -0.19 -7.45
C SER A 19 -27.50 0.86 -8.25
N SER A 20 -27.59 0.81 -9.58
CA SER A 20 -27.18 1.94 -10.43
C SER A 20 -28.07 3.13 -10.14
N ASN A 21 -27.47 4.32 -10.03
CA ASN A 21 -28.05 5.56 -10.53
C ASN A 21 -26.90 6.45 -11.01
N ALA A 22 -26.87 6.67 -12.33
CA ALA A 22 -25.92 7.56 -12.98
C ALA A 22 -26.17 8.99 -12.51
N ASN A 23 -25.12 9.68 -12.06
CA ASN A 23 -25.06 11.12 -12.13
C ASN A 23 -23.65 11.52 -12.57
N THR A 24 -23.59 12.11 -13.75
CA THR A 24 -22.40 12.62 -14.43
C THR A 24 -21.75 13.72 -13.58
N ILE A 25 -20.53 13.50 -13.12
CA ILE A 25 -19.63 14.55 -12.66
C ILE A 25 -18.49 14.58 -13.66
N ASN A 26 -18.27 15.76 -14.23
CA ASN A 26 -17.37 16.04 -15.34
C ASN A 26 -16.06 15.23 -15.31
N ASP A 27 -15.83 14.59 -16.46
CA ASP A 27 -14.57 14.04 -16.92
C ASP A 27 -13.53 15.16 -17.01
N ASP A 28 -12.65 15.23 -16.01
CA ASP A 28 -11.40 15.96 -16.10
C ASP A 28 -10.30 14.89 -16.02
N SER A 29 -10.05 14.29 -17.17
CA SER A 29 -8.99 13.32 -17.40
C SER A 29 -7.65 13.95 -16.99
N VAL A 30 -7.16 13.58 -15.81
CA VAL A 30 -5.86 14.00 -15.33
C VAL A 30 -4.81 13.30 -16.18
N HIS A 31 -4.34 14.00 -17.20
CA HIS A 31 -3.23 13.57 -18.01
C HIS A 31 -1.97 13.63 -17.14
N TYR A 32 -1.47 12.46 -16.75
CA TYR A 32 -0.20 12.32 -16.04
C TYR A 32 0.92 12.67 -17.02
N GLU A 33 1.41 13.91 -16.97
CA GLU A 33 2.79 14.16 -17.38
C GLU A 33 3.69 13.31 -16.50
N GLU A 34 4.73 12.75 -17.11
CA GLU A 34 5.76 11.91 -16.50
C GLU A 34 6.43 12.68 -15.35
N VAL A 35 5.80 12.68 -14.17
CA VAL A 35 6.31 13.35 -12.98
C VAL A 35 7.60 12.62 -12.60
N GLU A 36 8.71 13.33 -12.69
CA GLU A 36 10.03 12.89 -12.23
C GLU A 36 9.91 12.32 -10.80
N LEU A 37 9.87 10.99 -10.73
CA LEU A 37 9.67 10.16 -9.53
C LEU A 37 10.84 10.25 -8.53
N TYR A 38 11.78 11.17 -8.77
CA TYR A 38 13.06 11.29 -8.09
C TYR A 38 13.11 12.41 -7.04
N SER A 39 12.10 13.28 -6.97
CA SER A 39 12.00 14.29 -5.90
C SER A 39 11.04 13.82 -4.81
N ASP A 40 11.50 13.87 -3.55
CA ASP A 40 10.78 13.44 -2.33
C ASP A 40 9.35 14.01 -2.24
N ASP A 41 9.20 15.23 -2.77
CA ASP A 41 7.94 15.97 -2.80
C ASP A 41 6.98 15.47 -3.90
N GLY A 42 7.48 14.97 -5.03
CA GLY A 42 6.67 14.56 -6.17
C GLY A 42 5.85 13.31 -5.90
N PHE A 43 6.49 12.27 -5.35
CA PHE A 43 5.83 11.00 -5.00
C PHE A 43 4.75 11.20 -3.92
N ILE A 44 5.09 11.93 -2.85
CA ILE A 44 4.19 12.17 -1.72
C ILE A 44 3.00 13.05 -2.13
N LYS A 45 3.23 14.17 -2.84
CA LYS A 45 2.14 15.06 -3.28
C LYS A 45 1.23 14.39 -4.30
N THR A 46 1.78 13.55 -5.18
CA THR A 46 0.98 12.80 -6.15
C THR A 46 0.08 11.80 -5.45
N MET A 47 0.62 11.03 -4.50
CA MET A 47 -0.17 10.12 -3.69
C MET A 47 -1.27 10.87 -2.91
N GLU A 48 -0.95 12.03 -2.33
CA GLU A 48 -1.92 12.87 -1.62
C GLU A 48 -3.15 13.20 -2.49
N LYS A 49 -2.91 13.66 -3.72
CA LYS A 49 -3.96 13.99 -4.69
C LYS A 49 -4.79 12.78 -5.08
N ILE A 50 -4.15 11.63 -5.33
CA ILE A 50 -4.84 10.40 -5.71
C ILE A 50 -5.73 9.93 -4.54
N LEU A 51 -5.21 9.90 -3.31
CA LEU A 51 -5.98 9.48 -2.13
C LEU A 51 -7.18 10.38 -1.85
N MET A 52 -7.05 11.69 -2.09
CA MET A 52 -8.20 12.61 -2.00
C MET A 52 -9.35 12.23 -2.95
N LYS A 53 -9.05 11.55 -4.08
CA LYS A 53 -10.06 11.05 -5.02
C LYS A 53 -10.53 9.65 -4.66
N VAL A 54 -9.62 8.68 -4.57
CA VAL A 54 -10.00 7.26 -4.45
C VAL A 54 -10.71 6.91 -3.15
N LEU A 55 -10.41 7.62 -2.06
CA LEU A 55 -11.03 7.34 -0.77
C LEU A 55 -12.46 7.89 -0.64
N THR A 56 -12.98 8.58 -1.67
CA THR A 56 -14.34 9.13 -1.66
C THR A 56 -15.42 8.08 -1.95
N THR A 57 -15.06 6.93 -2.52
CA THR A 57 -15.99 5.83 -2.83
C THR A 57 -15.61 4.55 -2.11
N VAL A 58 -16.60 3.71 -1.80
CA VAL A 58 -16.38 2.40 -1.16
C VAL A 58 -15.52 1.50 -2.06
N ARG A 59 -15.68 1.59 -3.38
CA ARG A 59 -14.88 0.83 -4.34
C ARG A 59 -13.42 1.27 -4.35
N GLY A 60 -13.14 2.58 -4.38
CA GLY A 60 -11.78 3.10 -4.32
C GLY A 60 -11.10 2.80 -2.98
N VAL A 61 -11.85 2.83 -1.86
CA VAL A 61 -11.36 2.33 -0.56
C VAL A 61 -11.00 0.85 -0.64
N ASN A 62 -11.91 -0.01 -1.16
CA ASN A 62 -11.66 -1.44 -1.28
C ASN A 62 -10.43 -1.75 -2.17
N CYS A 63 -10.30 -1.05 -3.29
CA CYS A 63 -9.11 -1.15 -4.15
C CYS A 63 -7.84 -0.72 -3.40
N THR A 64 -7.88 0.41 -2.69
CA THR A 64 -6.75 0.89 -1.87
C THR A 64 -6.32 -0.14 -0.83
N ILE A 65 -7.27 -0.76 -0.11
CA ILE A 65 -6.98 -1.78 0.89
C ILE A 65 -6.36 -3.04 0.26
N LYS A 66 -6.79 -3.44 -0.94
CA LYS A 66 -6.15 -4.54 -1.68
C LYS A 66 -4.69 -4.22 -2.02
N THR A 67 -4.44 -3.02 -2.55
CA THR A 67 -3.05 -2.59 -2.84
C THR A 67 -2.19 -2.55 -1.56
N VAL A 68 -2.76 -2.15 -0.42
CA VAL A 68 -2.06 -2.22 0.88
C VAL A 68 -1.78 -3.67 1.31
N ALA A 69 -2.69 -4.60 1.03
CA ALA A 69 -2.48 -6.03 1.31
C ALA A 69 -1.37 -6.63 0.41
N ASP A 70 -1.28 -6.21 -0.86
CA ASP A 70 -0.20 -6.64 -1.75
C ASP A 70 1.17 -6.18 -1.21
N ILE A 71 1.26 -4.95 -0.72
CA ILE A 71 2.46 -4.44 -0.04
C ILE A 71 2.78 -5.26 1.21
N LEU A 72 1.78 -5.56 2.05
CA LEU A 72 1.97 -6.40 3.24
C LEU A 72 2.58 -7.76 2.88
N ILE A 73 2.05 -8.41 1.85
CA ILE A 73 2.51 -9.72 1.38
C ILE A 73 3.95 -9.62 0.88
N ALA A 74 4.25 -8.65 0.01
CA ALA A 74 5.59 -8.45 -0.55
C ALA A 74 6.62 -8.14 0.54
N THR A 75 6.30 -7.23 1.48
CA THR A 75 7.20 -6.87 2.58
C THR A 75 7.42 -8.03 3.55
N THR A 76 6.39 -8.83 3.82
CA THR A 76 6.52 -10.03 4.67
C THR A 76 7.41 -11.06 3.99
N LYS A 77 7.18 -11.33 2.71
CA LYS A 77 8.02 -12.23 1.90
C LYS A 77 9.48 -11.78 1.91
N TYR A 78 9.75 -10.48 1.78
CA TYR A 78 11.11 -9.95 1.91
C TYR A 78 11.75 -10.29 3.26
N VAL A 79 11.07 -10.01 4.37
CA VAL A 79 11.61 -10.29 5.72
C VAL A 79 11.89 -11.78 5.90
N ASP A 80 11.01 -12.65 5.41
CA ASP A 80 11.18 -14.11 5.45
C ASP A 80 12.35 -14.57 4.56
N SER A 81 12.51 -14.00 3.36
CA SER A 81 13.62 -14.31 2.45
C SER A 81 14.98 -13.91 3.04
N ILE A 82 15.06 -12.76 3.72
CA ILE A 82 16.29 -12.34 4.40
C ILE A 82 16.65 -13.30 5.54
N ASP A 83 15.67 -13.77 6.31
CA ASP A 83 15.88 -14.78 7.36
C ASP A 83 16.33 -16.13 6.77
N ALA A 84 15.73 -16.52 5.65
CA ALA A 84 16.03 -17.76 4.94
C ALA A 84 17.45 -17.79 4.32
N CYS A 85 18.12 -16.64 4.15
CA CYS A 85 19.52 -16.62 3.72
C CYS A 85 20.46 -17.34 4.72
N GLY A 86 20.04 -17.54 5.98
CA GLY A 86 20.74 -18.41 6.94
C GLY A 86 22.14 -17.93 7.36
N MET A 87 22.43 -16.65 7.11
CA MET A 87 23.74 -16.03 7.28
C MET A 87 23.64 -14.75 8.14
N ALA A 88 24.78 -14.22 8.57
CA ALA A 88 24.80 -12.99 9.35
C ALA A 88 24.29 -11.81 8.51
N VAL A 89 23.17 -11.20 8.94
CA VAL A 89 22.57 -10.05 8.26
C VAL A 89 23.45 -8.81 8.44
N PRO A 90 23.96 -8.21 7.34
CA PRO A 90 24.75 -6.98 7.41
C PRO A 90 23.97 -5.83 8.02
N ARG A 91 24.68 -4.87 8.62
CA ARG A 91 24.06 -3.71 9.31
C ARG A 91 23.11 -2.93 8.39
N GLU A 92 23.45 -2.75 7.13
CA GLU A 92 22.62 -2.00 6.18
C GLU A 92 21.33 -2.76 5.83
N VAL A 93 21.43 -4.08 5.59
CA VAL A 93 20.26 -4.96 5.40
C VAL A 93 19.38 -4.97 6.66
N ALA A 94 19.97 -5.00 7.85
CA ALA A 94 19.21 -4.97 9.11
C ALA A 94 18.39 -3.67 9.28
N LYS A 95 18.89 -2.52 8.81
CA LYS A 95 18.11 -1.26 8.80
C LYS A 95 16.91 -1.35 7.87
N ILE A 96 17.07 -1.98 6.70
CA ILE A 96 15.99 -2.18 5.73
C ILE A 96 14.93 -3.12 6.33
N VAL A 97 15.33 -4.26 6.89
CA VAL A 97 14.44 -5.21 7.58
C VAL A 97 13.66 -4.51 8.71
N LYS A 98 14.32 -3.67 9.51
CA LYS A 98 13.64 -2.89 10.55
C LYS A 98 12.59 -1.96 9.95
N CYS A 99 12.91 -1.23 8.88
CA CYS A 99 11.93 -0.38 8.19
C CYS A 99 10.77 -1.19 7.59
N CYS A 100 11.05 -2.39 7.08
CA CYS A 100 10.04 -3.31 6.55
C CYS A 100 9.09 -3.81 7.65
N LYS A 101 9.58 -4.06 8.86
CA LYS A 101 8.73 -4.38 10.02
C LYS A 101 7.81 -3.22 10.42
N ASP A 102 8.28 -1.98 10.34
CA ASP A 102 7.42 -0.81 10.53
C ASP A 102 6.33 -0.73 9.44
N ILE A 103 6.69 -1.03 8.18
CA ILE A 103 5.74 -1.06 7.04
C ILE A 103 4.66 -2.12 7.27
N ILE A 104 5.05 -3.34 7.65
CA ILE A 104 4.12 -4.44 7.98
C ILE A 104 3.10 -3.99 9.03
N ALA A 105 3.57 -3.41 10.14
CA ALA A 105 2.69 -2.94 11.20
C ALA A 105 1.70 -1.85 10.71
N ILE A 106 2.15 -0.92 9.86
CA ILE A 106 1.27 0.10 9.28
C ILE A 106 0.23 -0.53 8.35
N CYS A 107 0.60 -1.52 7.53
CA CYS A 107 -0.34 -2.24 6.68
C CYS A 107 -1.41 -2.99 7.49
N GLU A 108 -1.00 -3.69 8.56
CA GLU A 108 -1.91 -4.38 9.47
C GLU A 108 -2.88 -3.38 10.13
N ASP A 109 -2.38 -2.24 10.59
CA ASP A 109 -3.20 -1.15 11.15
C ASP A 109 -4.23 -0.65 10.12
N ILE A 110 -3.84 -0.43 8.86
CA ILE A 110 -4.75 0.01 7.78
C ILE A 110 -5.85 -1.02 7.51
N ILE A 111 -5.48 -2.30 7.40
CA ILE A 111 -6.43 -3.40 7.13
C ILE A 111 -7.42 -3.55 8.30
N HIS A 112 -6.95 -3.41 9.54
CA HIS A 112 -7.80 -3.44 10.73
C HIS A 112 -8.66 -2.17 10.88
N LEU A 113 -8.18 -0.99 10.46
CA LEU A 113 -8.97 0.24 10.43
C LEU A 113 -10.21 0.09 9.53
N ASN A 114 -10.07 -0.60 8.40
CA ASN A 114 -11.18 -0.88 7.49
C ASN A 114 -12.28 -1.74 8.16
N SER A 115 -11.88 -2.78 8.91
CA SER A 115 -12.83 -3.69 9.58
C SER A 115 -13.51 -3.09 10.82
N THR A 116 -12.97 -2.00 11.39
CA THR A 116 -13.46 -1.43 12.66
C THR A 116 -14.13 -0.06 12.54
N ILE A 117 -13.74 0.79 11.58
CA ILE A 117 -14.19 2.19 11.51
C ILE A 117 -14.99 2.50 10.24
N CYS A 118 -14.76 1.75 9.16
CA CYS A 118 -15.29 2.05 7.83
C CYS A 118 -16.41 1.08 7.38
N ALA A 119 -16.75 0.09 8.21
CA ALA A 119 -17.80 -0.90 7.95
C ALA A 119 -19.23 -0.41 8.24
N ALA A 120 -19.39 0.84 8.71
CA ALA A 120 -20.69 1.45 8.93
C ALA A 120 -20.96 2.47 7.83
N GLU A 121 -21.84 2.14 6.87
CA GLU A 121 -22.91 3.04 6.42
C GLU A 121 -23.89 2.38 5.43
N GLU A 122 -25.18 2.47 5.79
CA GLU A 122 -26.31 2.28 4.89
C GLU A 122 -26.26 3.37 3.80
N ASN A 123 -26.49 2.98 2.53
CA ASN A 123 -26.62 3.86 1.34
C ASN A 123 -25.35 4.15 0.48
N GLY A 124 -24.24 3.43 0.68
CA GLY A 124 -23.16 3.36 -0.32
C GLY A 124 -22.30 4.63 -0.52
N LYS A 125 -22.55 5.70 0.24
CA LYS A 125 -21.63 6.83 0.43
C LYS A 125 -20.94 6.67 1.77
N MET A 126 -19.61 6.84 1.82
CA MET A 126 -18.86 6.86 3.07
C MET A 126 -18.95 8.28 3.67
N THR A 127 -19.85 8.52 4.63
CA THR A 127 -20.03 9.84 5.28
C THR A 127 -19.55 9.89 6.74
N SER A 128 -18.68 8.96 7.13
CA SER A 128 -17.78 9.10 8.27
C SER A 128 -16.51 9.83 7.80
N GLY A 129 -16.52 11.16 7.74
CA GLY A 129 -15.31 11.95 7.42
C GLY A 129 -14.11 11.58 8.30
N LYS A 130 -14.35 11.05 9.50
CA LYS A 130 -13.33 10.46 10.38
C LYS A 130 -12.69 9.18 9.81
N CYS A 131 -13.45 8.28 9.17
CA CYS A 131 -12.91 7.11 8.47
C CYS A 131 -12.01 7.58 7.31
N PHE A 132 -12.52 8.49 6.46
CA PHE A 132 -11.76 9.03 5.33
C PHE A 132 -10.41 9.59 5.79
N TRP A 133 -10.41 10.49 6.77
CA TRP A 133 -9.17 11.12 7.25
C TRP A 133 -8.21 10.12 7.90
N LYS A 134 -8.70 9.17 8.70
CA LYS A 134 -7.83 8.15 9.31
C LYS A 134 -7.20 7.24 8.27
N LEU A 135 -7.97 6.78 7.28
CA LEU A 135 -7.45 5.93 6.22
C LEU A 135 -6.46 6.72 5.35
N PHE A 136 -6.79 7.95 4.99
CA PHE A 136 -5.90 8.87 4.28
C PHE A 136 -4.57 9.06 5.02
N GLU A 137 -4.60 9.41 6.30
CA GLU A 137 -3.40 9.61 7.11
C GLU A 137 -2.55 8.33 7.21
N ALA A 138 -3.20 7.18 7.39
CA ALA A 138 -2.52 5.89 7.50
C ALA A 138 -1.85 5.49 6.19
N VAL A 139 -2.53 5.63 5.05
CA VAL A 139 -1.93 5.34 3.74
C VAL A 139 -0.82 6.34 3.41
N MET A 140 -0.97 7.63 3.74
CA MET A 140 0.13 8.60 3.60
C MET A 140 1.33 8.29 4.49
N LYS A 141 1.11 7.73 5.70
CA LYS A 141 2.19 7.23 6.56
C LYS A 141 2.90 6.04 5.92
N LEU A 142 2.15 5.11 5.34
CA LEU A 142 2.70 3.99 4.57
C LEU A 142 3.58 4.50 3.41
N THR A 143 3.05 5.39 2.56
CA THR A 143 3.76 5.98 1.42
C THR A 143 5.11 6.58 1.81
N ARG A 144 5.18 7.34 2.90
CA ARG A 144 6.43 7.91 3.41
C ARG A 144 7.43 6.84 3.86
N LYS A 145 6.94 5.74 4.45
CA LYS A 145 7.78 4.62 4.89
C LYS A 145 8.29 3.78 3.72
N LEU A 146 7.48 3.56 2.68
CA LEU A 146 7.91 2.91 1.44
C LEU A 146 9.06 3.69 0.79
N ASN A 147 8.90 5.00 0.64
CA ASN A 147 9.96 5.87 0.12
C ASN A 147 11.22 5.87 1.01
N THR A 148 11.06 5.80 2.34
CA THR A 148 12.21 5.63 3.25
C THR A 148 12.93 4.29 3.01
N ALA A 149 12.19 3.20 2.80
CA ALA A 149 12.76 1.89 2.51
C ALA A 149 13.51 1.89 1.17
N LEU A 150 12.92 2.45 0.10
CA LEU A 150 13.59 2.61 -1.20
C LEU A 150 14.91 3.38 -1.08
N LYS A 151 14.95 4.46 -0.29
CA LYS A 151 16.19 5.22 -0.03
C LYS A 151 17.24 4.45 0.76
N LEU A 152 16.84 3.54 1.65
CA LEU A 152 17.77 2.65 2.35
C LEU A 152 18.32 1.58 1.40
N ILE A 153 17.45 1.01 0.56
CA ILE A 153 17.79 0.03 -0.46
C ILE A 153 18.78 0.60 -1.48
N ALA A 154 18.55 1.83 -1.96
CA ALA A 154 19.46 2.51 -2.89
C ALA A 154 20.87 2.75 -2.31
N LYS A 155 21.06 2.62 -0.99
CA LYS A 155 22.34 2.73 -0.29
C LYS A 155 22.99 1.39 0.00
N LEU A 156 22.42 0.28 -0.47
CA LEU A 156 23.02 -1.04 -0.31
C LEU A 156 24.38 -1.08 -1.01
N PRO A 157 25.42 -1.59 -0.34
CA PRO A 157 26.72 -1.79 -0.96
C PRO A 157 26.65 -2.72 -2.18
N ALA A 158 27.45 -2.47 -3.21
CA ALA A 158 27.46 -3.29 -4.42
C ALA A 158 28.01 -4.72 -4.18
N ASP A 159 28.78 -4.91 -3.11
CA ASP A 159 29.30 -6.21 -2.64
C ASP A 159 28.33 -6.95 -1.70
N THR A 160 27.08 -6.49 -1.60
CA THR A 160 26.03 -7.21 -0.86
C THR A 160 25.80 -8.58 -1.48
N GLU A 161 25.71 -9.61 -0.63
CA GLU A 161 25.51 -10.99 -1.09
C GLU A 161 24.23 -11.15 -1.91
N ALA A 162 24.30 -12.01 -2.94
CA ALA A 162 23.24 -12.21 -3.92
C ALA A 162 21.88 -12.53 -3.28
N CYS A 163 21.86 -13.33 -2.21
CA CYS A 163 20.62 -13.67 -1.49
C CYS A 163 19.85 -12.43 -1.01
N PHE A 164 20.57 -11.44 -0.46
CA PHE A 164 19.92 -10.20 -0.01
C PHE A 164 19.54 -9.30 -1.18
N VAL A 165 20.35 -9.26 -2.24
CA VAL A 165 20.08 -8.46 -3.44
C VAL A 165 18.82 -8.95 -4.16
N ASP A 166 18.70 -10.25 -4.39
CA ASP A 166 17.55 -10.87 -5.05
C ASP A 166 16.26 -10.62 -4.27
N ALA A 167 16.28 -10.88 -2.95
CA ALA A 167 15.15 -10.58 -2.08
C ALA A 167 14.77 -9.08 -2.11
N THR A 168 15.77 -8.20 -2.15
CA THR A 168 15.56 -6.75 -2.19
C THR A 168 14.93 -6.31 -3.51
N ASN A 169 15.35 -6.85 -4.65
CA ASN A 169 14.81 -6.48 -5.95
C ASN A 169 13.32 -6.81 -6.07
N GLU A 170 12.88 -7.95 -5.53
CA GLU A 170 11.45 -8.32 -5.53
C GLU A 170 10.58 -7.33 -4.74
N VAL A 171 11.07 -6.84 -3.59
CA VAL A 171 10.29 -5.90 -2.77
C VAL A 171 10.29 -4.48 -3.34
N VAL A 172 11.38 -4.07 -4.01
CA VAL A 172 11.47 -2.78 -4.72
C VAL A 172 10.40 -2.69 -5.80
N GLU A 173 10.24 -3.73 -6.62
CA GLU A 173 9.22 -3.76 -7.68
C GLU A 173 7.81 -3.53 -7.09
N SER A 174 7.52 -4.13 -5.94
CA SER A 174 6.23 -3.95 -5.26
C SER A 174 6.04 -2.51 -4.77
N TYR A 175 7.10 -1.88 -4.25
CA TYR A 175 7.06 -0.50 -3.73
C TYR A 175 6.93 0.54 -4.84
N ASP A 176 7.65 0.37 -5.94
CA ASP A 176 7.58 1.26 -7.10
C ASP A 176 6.20 1.20 -7.75
N ASN A 177 5.56 0.03 -7.75
CA ASN A 177 4.21 -0.16 -8.26
C ASN A 177 3.10 0.32 -7.31
N PHE A 178 3.42 0.75 -6.08
CA PHE A 178 2.39 1.17 -5.11
C PHE A 178 1.57 2.36 -5.62
N LEU A 179 2.22 3.44 -6.05
CA LEU A 179 1.52 4.63 -6.56
C LEU A 179 0.75 4.35 -7.85
N PRO A 180 1.32 3.70 -8.88
CA PRO A 180 0.58 3.31 -10.07
C PRO A 180 -0.66 2.46 -9.77
N ASN A 181 -0.58 1.52 -8.82
CA ASN A 181 -1.71 0.66 -8.47
C ASN A 181 -2.80 1.43 -7.71
N ILE A 182 -2.43 2.33 -6.79
CA ILE A 182 -3.40 3.23 -6.16
C ILE A 182 -4.03 4.18 -7.18
N ASN A 183 -3.27 4.62 -8.19
CA ASN A 183 -3.82 5.44 -9.27
C ASN A 183 -4.87 4.70 -10.10
N LYS A 184 -4.62 3.43 -10.45
CA LYS A 184 -5.59 2.58 -11.15
C LYS A 184 -6.90 2.41 -10.39
N CYS A 185 -6.88 2.53 -9.06
CA CYS A 185 -8.11 2.52 -8.28
C CYS A 185 -9.08 3.64 -8.64
N ILE A 186 -8.64 4.72 -9.31
CA ILE A 186 -9.53 5.76 -9.85
C ILE A 186 -10.45 5.17 -10.93
N ASP A 187 -9.91 4.29 -11.79
CA ASP A 187 -10.66 3.66 -12.89
C ASP A 187 -11.67 2.62 -12.38
N GLU A 188 -11.47 2.12 -11.15
CA GLU A 188 -12.31 1.10 -10.50
C GLU A 188 -13.40 1.69 -9.57
N MET A 189 -13.55 3.02 -9.52
CA MET A 189 -14.42 3.73 -8.56
C MET A 189 -15.93 3.52 -8.73
#